data_AF-A0A2E1B3I7-F1
#
_entry.id   AF-A0A2E1B3I7-F1
#
_cell.length_a   1.000
_cell.length_b   1.000
_cell.length_c   1.000
_cell.angle_alpha   90.00
_cell.angle_beta   90.00
_cell.angle_gamma   90.00
#
_symmetry.space_group_name_H-M   'P 1'
#
loop_
_entity.id
_entity.type
_entity.pdbx_description
1 polymer ?
#
loop_
_entity_poly.entity_id
_entity_poly.type
_entity_poly.pdbx_seq_one_letter_code
_entity_poly.pdbx_strand_id
1 'polypeptide(L)'
;MQVCRRPPPDKQLLRDFVETYFDGAVLARLEALISAMSDSEVEVTFDAIGRESFEFTGEFIKSVDLLIYACQEDIPYNSPEGYEQVIAALQYPDLDQMTVSSVASLYADCTLFDQLPETGFHEPVTADVPTLAFGSAWDVQTAQSWAANAAATLTNAQSFLIHEAGHGALIFQKCVADMAVAFFNDPARRFDDRCTEATKLKNYHIASWVGVEAEADDGGENAGTDDVTEEQANSITPEQLGLTPQAVTFDETGSAIIHGRVVGADVLSYVFEGSEGELLEIAFEASTPSANFNLLHYGDPEAVFSTWSGENAYSGTLDRNGRYEIRVYLLGQAKETGSADFELTIKLGAD
;
A
#
# COMPACT_ATOMS: atom_id res chain seq x y z
N MET A 1 33.11 7.56 21.40
CA MET A 1 32.44 6.75 20.35
C MET A 1 33.13 5.41 20.27
N GLN A 2 32.56 4.40 20.92
CA GLN A 2 33.01 3.02 20.81
C GLN A 2 32.41 2.51 19.50
N VAL A 3 33.24 2.29 18.48
CA VAL A 3 32.78 1.67 17.24
C VAL A 3 32.37 0.25 17.61
N CYS A 4 31.08 -0.05 17.59
CA CYS A 4 30.58 -1.42 17.69
C CYS A 4 31.17 -2.21 16.52
N ARG A 5 32.31 -2.87 16.73
CA ARG A 5 32.83 -3.85 15.79
C ARG A 5 32.01 -5.12 15.99
N ARG A 6 31.21 -5.46 14.98
CA ARG A 6 30.54 -6.76 14.91
C ARG A 6 31.63 -7.85 14.98
N PRO A 7 31.54 -8.83 15.88
CA PRO A 7 32.43 -9.98 15.84
C PRO A 7 32.32 -10.68 14.48
N PRO A 8 33.39 -11.34 13.99
CA PRO A 8 33.32 -12.08 12.74
C PRO A 8 32.26 -13.20 12.84
N PRO A 9 31.66 -13.61 11.71
CA PRO A 9 30.79 -14.78 11.65
C PRO A 9 31.45 -15.99 12.34
N ASP A 10 30.73 -16.62 13.25
CA ASP A 10 31.23 -17.75 14.02
C ASP A 10 30.11 -18.74 14.31
N LYS A 11 30.42 -20.03 14.18
CA LYS A 11 29.49 -21.11 14.42
C LYS A 11 29.02 -21.13 15.87
N GLN A 12 29.89 -20.78 16.82
CA GLN A 12 29.49 -20.75 18.23
C GLN A 12 28.50 -19.62 18.50
N LEU A 13 28.67 -18.45 17.89
CA LEU A 13 27.71 -17.35 18.00
C LEU A 13 26.29 -17.75 17.50
N LEU A 14 26.19 -18.55 16.44
CA LEU A 14 24.88 -19.07 15.99
C LEU A 14 24.28 -20.06 16.99
N ARG A 15 25.10 -20.93 17.60
CA ARG A 15 24.63 -21.85 18.66
C ARG A 15 24.11 -21.07 19.86
N ASP A 16 24.91 -20.13 20.36
CA ASP A 16 24.54 -19.31 21.52
C ASP A 16 23.23 -18.56 21.26
N PHE A 17 23.03 -18.04 20.04
CA PHE A 17 21.77 -17.42 19.64
C PHE A 17 20.60 -18.41 19.69
N VAL A 18 20.71 -19.58 19.04
CA VAL A 18 19.57 -20.52 19.02
C VAL A 18 19.28 -21.12 20.40
N GLU A 19 20.30 -21.38 21.22
CA GLU A 19 20.16 -21.86 22.60
C GLU A 19 19.46 -20.83 23.50
N THR A 20 19.59 -19.54 23.18
CA THR A 20 18.96 -18.46 23.96
C THR A 20 17.46 -18.35 23.66
N TYR A 21 17.05 -18.56 22.40
CA TYR A 21 15.70 -18.21 21.94
C TYR A 21 14.81 -19.41 21.57
N PHE A 22 15.37 -20.62 21.46
CA PHE A 22 14.63 -21.82 21.09
C PHE A 22 14.84 -22.92 22.12
N ASP A 23 13.87 -23.82 22.22
CA ASP A 23 13.94 -24.98 23.10
C ASP A 23 13.40 -26.26 22.42
N GLY A 24 13.46 -27.37 23.15
CA GLY A 24 12.88 -28.64 22.75
C GLY A 24 13.37 -29.17 21.39
N ALA A 25 12.43 -29.69 20.59
CA ALA A 25 12.74 -30.30 19.30
C ALA A 25 13.26 -29.30 18.26
N VAL A 26 12.86 -28.02 18.36
CA VAL A 26 13.29 -26.97 17.44
C VAL A 26 14.76 -26.64 17.68
N LEU A 27 15.16 -26.43 18.94
CA LEU A 27 16.57 -26.23 19.31
C LEU A 27 17.44 -27.38 18.81
N ALA A 28 17.05 -28.64 19.08
CA ALA A 28 17.81 -29.81 18.66
C ALA A 28 18.02 -29.88 17.13
N ARG A 29 17.00 -29.47 16.35
CA ARG A 29 17.10 -29.40 14.89
C ARG A 29 18.06 -28.29 14.44
N LEU A 30 17.95 -27.09 15.02
CA LEU A 30 18.81 -25.95 14.70
C LEU A 30 20.27 -26.23 15.06
N GLU A 31 20.54 -26.82 16.22
CA GLU A 31 21.89 -27.24 16.63
C GLU A 31 22.50 -28.27 15.67
N ALA A 32 21.70 -29.22 15.20
CA ALA A 32 22.14 -30.22 14.21
C ALA A 32 22.51 -29.55 12.87
N LEU A 33 21.69 -28.60 12.40
CA LEU A 33 21.96 -27.80 11.20
C LEU A 33 23.24 -26.98 11.36
N ILE A 34 23.37 -26.21 12.44
CA ILE A 34 24.55 -25.38 12.73
C ILE A 34 25.81 -26.25 12.81
N SER A 35 25.71 -27.44 13.40
CA SER A 35 26.83 -28.38 13.48
C SER A 35 27.31 -28.81 12.09
N ALA A 36 26.39 -29.07 11.16
CA ALA A 36 26.67 -29.54 9.81
C ALA A 36 27.23 -28.45 8.87
N MET A 37 27.00 -27.17 9.15
CA MET A 37 27.45 -26.06 8.29
C MET A 37 28.98 -26.01 8.13
N SER A 38 29.46 -25.63 6.95
CA SER A 38 30.82 -25.20 6.69
C SER A 38 31.05 -23.75 7.14
N ASP A 39 32.32 -23.32 7.21
CA ASP A 39 32.65 -21.93 7.54
C ASP A 39 32.05 -20.94 6.54
N SER A 40 32.00 -21.29 5.25
CA SER A 40 31.35 -20.47 4.22
C SER A 40 29.83 -20.39 4.38
N GLU A 41 29.18 -21.47 4.80
CA GLU A 41 27.73 -21.43 5.07
C GLU A 41 27.44 -20.58 6.31
N VAL A 42 28.32 -20.61 7.32
CA VAL A 42 28.20 -19.72 8.48
C VAL A 42 28.31 -18.25 8.05
N GLU A 43 29.30 -17.90 7.22
CA GLU A 43 29.45 -16.54 6.68
C GLU A 43 28.18 -16.08 5.94
N VAL A 44 27.68 -16.89 5.00
CA VAL A 44 26.46 -16.58 4.24
C VAL A 44 25.24 -16.41 5.15
N THR A 45 25.09 -17.23 6.19
CA THR A 45 23.99 -17.09 7.16
C THR A 45 24.09 -15.79 7.95
N PHE A 46 25.29 -15.36 8.38
CA PHE A 46 25.46 -14.07 9.06
C PHE A 46 25.17 -12.87 8.14
N ASP A 47 25.52 -12.97 6.87
CA ASP A 47 25.19 -11.96 5.86
C ASP A 47 23.68 -11.87 5.62
N ALA A 48 23.00 -13.01 5.50
CA ALA A 48 21.54 -13.08 5.39
C ALA A 48 20.85 -12.47 6.61
N ILE A 49 21.22 -12.91 7.82
CA ILE A 49 20.71 -12.33 9.08
C ILE A 49 20.97 -10.82 9.13
N GLY A 50 22.16 -10.37 8.71
CA GLY A 50 22.50 -8.95 8.70
C GLY A 50 21.59 -8.11 7.81
N ARG A 51 21.33 -8.59 6.58
CA ARG A 51 20.44 -7.94 5.61
C ARG A 51 19.00 -7.92 6.10
N GLU A 52 18.47 -9.07 6.51
CA GLU A 52 17.09 -9.21 6.97
C GLU A 52 16.85 -8.44 8.28
N SER A 53 17.77 -8.57 9.26
CA SER A 53 17.66 -7.82 10.51
C SER A 53 17.69 -6.31 10.27
N PHE A 54 18.44 -5.83 9.27
CA PHE A 54 18.47 -4.41 8.93
C PHE A 54 17.12 -3.93 8.38
N GLU A 55 16.46 -4.73 7.54
CA GLU A 55 15.13 -4.41 7.03
C GLU A 55 14.10 -4.33 8.17
N PHE A 56 14.04 -5.36 9.04
CA PHE A 56 13.13 -5.36 10.19
C PHE A 56 13.43 -4.26 11.20
N THR A 57 14.71 -4.06 11.52
CA THR A 57 15.14 -2.99 12.45
C THR A 57 14.85 -1.62 11.85
N GLY A 58 15.01 -1.45 10.54
CA GLY A 58 14.72 -0.21 9.83
C GLY A 58 13.25 0.18 9.94
N GLU A 59 12.34 -0.73 9.63
CA GLU A 59 10.90 -0.47 9.77
C GLU A 59 10.47 -0.28 11.23
N PHE A 60 11.04 -1.04 12.16
CA PHE A 60 10.80 -0.85 13.59
C PHE A 60 11.23 0.55 14.04
N ILE A 61 12.47 0.96 13.72
CA ILE A 61 12.99 2.28 14.09
C ILE A 61 12.13 3.37 13.48
N LYS A 62 11.82 3.28 12.18
CA LYS A 62 10.97 4.25 11.48
C LYS A 62 9.59 4.38 12.13
N SER A 63 8.98 3.26 12.52
CA SER A 63 7.68 3.25 13.21
C SER A 63 7.77 3.89 14.59
N VAL A 64 8.79 3.52 15.38
CA VAL A 64 9.02 4.12 16.70
C VAL A 64 9.31 5.62 16.59
N ASP A 65 10.16 6.03 15.64
CA ASP A 65 10.49 7.44 15.40
C ASP A 65 9.23 8.24 15.06
N LEU A 66 8.36 7.72 14.19
CA LEU A 66 7.08 8.36 13.87
C LEU A 66 6.20 8.50 15.11
N LEU A 67 6.03 7.42 15.89
CA LEU A 67 5.17 7.40 17.08
C LEU A 67 5.70 8.31 18.19
N ILE A 68 7.01 8.50 18.30
CA ILE A 68 7.60 9.46 19.25
C ILE A 68 7.07 10.88 19.00
N TYR A 69 6.82 11.28 17.74
CA TYR A 69 6.26 12.60 17.43
C TYR A 69 4.74 12.58 17.44
N ALA A 70 4.12 11.66 16.69
CA ALA A 70 2.67 11.59 16.55
C ALA A 70 1.97 11.48 17.92
N CYS A 71 2.50 10.67 18.84
CA CYS A 71 1.91 10.54 20.16
C CYS A 71 2.04 11.79 21.04
N GLN A 72 2.92 12.74 20.72
CA GLN A 72 3.10 13.98 21.50
C GLN A 72 2.37 15.17 20.86
N GLU A 73 2.24 15.11 19.54
CA GLU A 73 1.65 16.15 18.70
C GLU A 73 0.13 15.95 18.56
N ASP A 74 -0.33 14.69 18.42
CA ASP A 74 -1.74 14.38 18.24
C ASP A 74 -2.47 14.14 19.57
N ILE A 75 -1.79 13.67 20.62
CA ILE A 75 -2.36 13.43 21.95
C ILE A 75 -1.91 14.56 22.89
N PRO A 76 -2.81 15.23 23.64
CA PRO A 76 -4.21 14.86 23.92
C PRO A 76 -5.26 15.56 23.04
N TYR A 77 -4.87 16.16 21.92
CA TYR A 77 -5.79 16.94 21.07
C TYR A 77 -6.83 16.06 20.38
N ASN A 78 -6.49 14.79 20.13
CA ASN A 78 -7.38 13.77 19.62
C ASN A 78 -7.71 12.74 20.72
N SER A 79 -8.92 12.19 20.69
CA SER A 79 -9.33 11.08 21.57
C SER A 79 -10.22 10.08 20.81
N PRO A 80 -10.32 8.83 21.30
CA PRO A 80 -11.25 7.85 20.71
C PRO A 80 -12.68 8.38 20.58
N GLU A 81 -13.18 9.08 21.60
CA GLU A 81 -14.52 9.69 21.57
C GLU A 81 -14.63 10.84 20.57
N GLY A 82 -13.56 11.62 20.39
CA GLY A 82 -13.48 12.67 19.38
C GLY A 82 -13.48 12.10 17.97
N TYR A 83 -12.76 11.01 17.75
CA TYR A 83 -12.75 10.27 16.50
C TYR A 83 -14.16 9.75 16.15
N GLU A 84 -14.83 9.07 17.08
CA GLU A 84 -16.21 8.58 16.87
C GLU A 84 -17.17 9.72 16.48
N GLN A 85 -17.06 10.88 17.14
CA GLN A 85 -17.87 12.07 16.82
C GLN A 85 -17.60 12.61 15.42
N VAL A 86 -16.34 12.64 14.99
CA VAL A 86 -15.97 13.10 13.64
C VAL A 86 -16.51 12.13 12.59
N ILE A 87 -16.27 10.83 12.75
CA ILE A 87 -16.73 9.80 11.81
C ILE A 87 -18.25 9.85 11.64
N ALA A 88 -19.00 9.92 12.76
CA ALA A 88 -20.46 9.99 12.73
C ALA A 88 -21.01 11.23 12.00
N ALA A 89 -20.20 12.29 11.87
CA ALA A 89 -20.56 13.52 11.18
C ALA A 89 -20.15 13.56 9.69
N LEU A 90 -19.39 12.56 9.21
CA LEU A 90 -18.98 12.49 7.81
C LEU A 90 -20.16 12.10 6.89
N GLN A 91 -20.05 12.47 5.62
CA GLN A 91 -21.05 12.15 4.61
C GLN A 91 -21.15 10.64 4.32
N TYR A 92 -20.06 9.90 4.54
CA TYR A 92 -19.94 8.47 4.28
C TYR A 92 -19.26 7.78 5.49
N PRO A 93 -19.96 7.66 6.63
CA PRO A 93 -19.36 7.15 7.87
C PRO A 93 -18.91 5.69 7.75
N ASP A 94 -19.53 4.89 6.88
CA ASP A 94 -19.20 3.47 6.69
C ASP A 94 -17.80 3.24 6.08
N LEU A 95 -17.20 4.27 5.45
CA LEU A 95 -15.83 4.19 4.93
C LEU A 95 -14.77 4.12 6.05
N ASP A 96 -15.16 4.38 7.29
CA ASP A 96 -14.28 4.29 8.46
C ASP A 96 -13.71 2.88 8.71
N GLN A 97 -14.37 1.85 8.18
CA GLN A 97 -13.86 0.47 8.25
C GLN A 97 -12.45 0.33 7.68
N MET A 98 -12.04 1.23 6.78
CA MET A 98 -10.70 1.26 6.21
C MET A 98 -9.62 1.74 7.20
N THR A 99 -9.99 2.47 8.26
CA THR A 99 -9.06 3.18 9.15
C THR A 99 -9.18 2.79 10.62
N VAL A 100 -10.30 2.19 11.03
CA VAL A 100 -10.62 1.92 12.45
C VAL A 100 -9.57 1.10 13.19
N SER A 101 -8.97 0.09 12.54
CA SER A 101 -7.93 -0.74 13.16
C SER A 101 -6.63 0.05 13.37
N SER A 102 -6.21 0.83 12.36
CA SER A 102 -5.01 1.68 12.45
C SER A 102 -5.16 2.76 13.51
N VAL A 103 -6.34 3.36 13.65
CA VAL A 103 -6.62 4.36 14.68
C VAL A 103 -6.60 3.73 16.07
N ALA A 104 -7.22 2.56 16.25
CA ALA A 104 -7.17 1.83 17.51
C ALA A 104 -5.74 1.45 17.90
N SER A 105 -4.92 1.00 16.94
CA SER A 105 -3.49 0.73 17.13
C SER A 105 -2.72 1.98 17.54
N LEU A 106 -2.92 3.11 16.88
CA LEU A 106 -2.25 4.37 17.22
C LEU A 106 -2.53 4.76 18.68
N TYR A 107 -3.79 4.74 19.12
CA TYR A 107 -4.11 5.06 20.51
C TYR A 107 -3.48 4.08 21.50
N ALA A 108 -3.48 2.78 21.19
CA ALA A 108 -2.85 1.77 22.03
C ALA A 108 -1.33 1.97 22.12
N ASP A 109 -0.67 2.19 20.98
CA ASP A 109 0.77 2.41 20.91
C ASP A 109 1.19 3.68 21.65
N CYS A 110 0.40 4.76 21.55
CA CYS A 110 0.69 5.99 22.28
C CYS A 110 0.64 5.83 23.81
N THR A 111 -0.04 4.81 24.35
CA THR A 111 0.03 4.51 25.80
C THR A 111 1.39 3.95 26.24
N LEU A 112 2.23 3.51 25.31
CA LEU A 112 3.58 2.99 25.57
C LEU A 112 4.61 4.10 25.75
N PHE A 113 4.27 5.35 25.40
CA PHE A 113 5.17 6.50 25.48
C PHE A 113 4.80 7.41 26.65
N ASP A 114 5.82 7.90 27.36
CA ASP A 114 5.65 8.99 28.31
C ASP A 114 5.16 10.25 27.56
N GLN A 115 4.02 10.78 27.97
CA GLN A 115 3.40 11.94 27.33
C GLN A 115 4.06 13.24 27.81
N LEU A 116 4.63 13.97 26.86
CA LEU A 116 5.31 15.26 26.95
C LEU A 116 4.70 16.27 25.95
N PRO A 117 3.37 16.51 25.98
CA PRO A 117 2.72 17.36 25.00
C PRO A 117 3.25 18.80 25.06
N GLU A 118 3.53 19.37 23.89
CA GLU A 118 3.98 20.76 23.79
C GLU A 118 2.80 21.72 23.75
N THR A 119 2.84 22.74 24.62
CA THR A 119 1.79 23.78 24.64
C THR A 119 1.91 24.65 23.40
N GLY A 120 0.80 24.82 22.68
CA GLY A 120 0.74 25.69 21.51
C GLY A 120 1.18 25.02 20.21
N PHE A 121 1.41 23.70 20.21
CA PHE A 121 1.81 22.96 19.00
C PHE A 121 0.84 23.16 17.81
N HIS A 122 -0.47 23.17 18.08
CA HIS A 122 -1.51 23.43 17.07
C HIS A 122 -1.86 24.91 16.87
N GLU A 123 -1.13 25.85 17.51
CA GLU A 123 -1.32 27.26 17.22
C GLU A 123 -0.82 27.59 15.81
N PRO A 124 -1.60 28.31 14.99
CA PRO A 124 -1.19 28.65 13.64
C PRO A 124 0.14 29.41 13.60
N VAL A 125 1.11 28.86 12.87
CA VAL A 125 2.42 29.49 12.68
C VAL A 125 2.27 30.78 11.87
N THR A 126 2.86 31.87 12.34
CA THR A 126 2.94 33.14 11.59
C THR A 126 4.37 33.40 11.16
N ALA A 127 4.56 33.77 9.90
CA ALA A 127 5.86 34.18 9.39
C ALA A 127 5.72 35.06 8.14
N ASP A 128 6.79 35.77 7.82
CA ASP A 128 6.96 36.55 6.59
C ASP A 128 7.92 35.88 5.60
N VAL A 129 8.42 34.68 5.90
CA VAL A 129 9.20 33.91 4.94
C VAL A 129 8.34 33.52 3.73
N PRO A 130 8.86 33.59 2.50
CA PRO A 130 8.16 33.05 1.35
C PRO A 130 7.89 31.55 1.55
N THR A 131 6.66 31.13 1.26
CA THR A 131 6.23 29.73 1.41
C THR A 131 5.45 29.31 0.17
N LEU A 132 5.73 28.10 -0.32
CA LEU A 132 4.96 27.47 -1.38
C LEU A 132 4.38 26.15 -0.83
N ALA A 133 3.05 26.08 -0.78
CA ALA A 133 2.32 24.93 -0.25
C ALA A 133 1.49 24.26 -1.35
N PHE A 134 1.47 22.93 -1.32
CA PHE A 134 0.69 22.11 -2.25
C PHE A 134 -0.23 21.18 -1.47
N GLY A 135 -1.51 21.19 -1.80
CA GLY A 135 -2.46 20.16 -1.40
C GLY A 135 -2.84 19.32 -2.63
N SER A 136 -3.26 18.08 -2.42
CA SER A 136 -3.74 17.23 -3.51
C SER A 136 -5.18 16.77 -3.27
N ALA A 137 -5.96 16.64 -4.35
CA ALA A 137 -7.37 16.24 -4.24
C ALA A 137 -7.58 14.73 -3.99
N TRP A 138 -6.54 13.89 -4.19
CA TRP A 138 -6.59 12.43 -4.00
C TRP A 138 -5.63 11.97 -2.89
N ASP A 139 -5.15 12.91 -2.06
CA ASP A 139 -4.36 12.57 -0.88
C ASP A 139 -5.30 12.05 0.22
N VAL A 140 -5.16 10.78 0.55
CA VAL A 140 -5.95 10.10 1.59
C VAL A 140 -5.32 10.22 2.99
N GLN A 141 -4.11 10.76 3.10
CA GLN A 141 -3.40 10.94 4.36
C GLN A 141 -3.49 12.39 4.86
N THR A 142 -3.38 13.37 3.96
CA THR A 142 -3.54 14.79 4.29
C THR A 142 -4.68 15.41 3.51
N ALA A 143 -5.65 16.00 4.21
CA ALA A 143 -6.84 16.51 3.53
C ALA A 143 -6.51 17.66 2.58
N GLN A 144 -7.22 17.73 1.45
CA GLN A 144 -7.02 18.75 0.41
C GLN A 144 -6.99 20.20 0.92
N SER A 145 -7.68 20.49 2.03
CA SER A 145 -7.77 21.82 2.63
C SER A 145 -6.53 22.19 3.46
N TRP A 146 -5.72 21.22 3.90
CA TRP A 146 -4.66 21.46 4.88
C TRP A 146 -3.55 22.37 4.35
N ALA A 147 -3.19 22.28 3.07
CA ALA A 147 -2.21 23.18 2.48
C ALA A 147 -2.67 24.65 2.47
N ALA A 148 -3.98 24.90 2.31
CA ALA A 148 -4.55 26.24 2.40
C ALA A 148 -4.61 26.70 3.86
N ASN A 149 -5.02 25.82 4.78
CA ASN A 149 -5.07 26.11 6.21
C ASN A 149 -3.69 26.45 6.79
N ALA A 150 -2.67 25.66 6.47
CA ALA A 150 -1.29 25.89 6.90
C ALA A 150 -0.70 27.19 6.32
N ALA A 151 -1.12 27.58 5.11
CA ALA A 151 -0.68 28.82 4.47
C ALA A 151 -1.43 30.07 4.96
N ALA A 152 -2.58 29.93 5.62
CA ALA A 152 -3.49 31.04 5.90
C ALA A 152 -2.88 32.17 6.75
N THR A 153 -1.98 31.82 7.67
CA THR A 153 -1.30 32.76 8.59
C THR A 153 0.09 33.17 8.12
N LEU A 154 0.52 32.69 6.94
CA LEU A 154 1.83 32.97 6.36
C LEU A 154 1.70 34.09 5.31
N THR A 155 2.16 35.29 5.67
CA THR A 155 1.86 36.52 4.90
C THR A 155 2.43 36.55 3.48
N ASN A 156 3.45 35.74 3.19
CA ASN A 156 4.07 35.60 1.88
C ASN A 156 3.88 34.19 1.28
N ALA A 157 2.88 33.43 1.73
CA ALA A 157 2.59 32.11 1.19
C ALA A 157 1.82 32.15 -0.14
N GLN A 158 2.02 31.10 -0.92
CA GLN A 158 1.22 30.74 -2.09
C GLN A 158 0.80 29.28 -1.92
N SER A 159 -0.48 28.99 -2.07
CA SER A 159 -1.05 27.65 -1.86
C SER A 159 -1.80 27.22 -3.11
N PHE A 160 -1.56 25.98 -3.56
CA PHE A 160 -2.16 25.42 -4.76
C PHE A 160 -2.76 24.04 -4.49
N LEU A 161 -3.98 23.82 -4.96
CA LEU A 161 -4.60 22.50 -5.01
C LEU A 161 -4.22 21.82 -6.33
N ILE A 162 -3.76 20.58 -6.25
CA ILE A 162 -3.36 19.74 -7.37
C ILE A 162 -4.39 18.63 -7.54
N HIS A 163 -5.05 18.59 -8.69
CA HIS A 163 -6.26 17.79 -8.85
C HIS A 163 -5.98 16.29 -9.04
N GLU A 164 -4.88 15.92 -9.69
CA GLU A 164 -4.55 14.53 -10.01
C GLU A 164 -3.26 14.10 -9.28
N ALA A 165 -3.25 14.15 -7.96
CA ALA A 165 -2.11 13.68 -7.17
C ALA A 165 -2.56 13.04 -5.85
N GLY A 166 -1.83 12.01 -5.42
CA GLY A 166 -1.95 11.41 -4.10
C GLY A 166 -1.07 12.10 -3.05
N HIS A 167 -0.66 11.35 -2.03
CA HIS A 167 0.19 11.85 -0.94
C HIS A 167 1.57 12.30 -1.43
N GLY A 168 1.80 13.61 -1.40
CA GLY A 168 3.03 14.23 -1.93
C GLY A 168 2.91 14.61 -3.41
N ALA A 169 2.22 15.72 -3.71
CA ALA A 169 2.01 16.21 -5.08
C ALA A 169 3.28 16.31 -5.95
N LEU A 170 4.43 16.64 -5.33
CA LEU A 170 5.73 16.74 -6.01
C LEU A 170 6.17 15.42 -6.67
N ILE A 171 5.77 14.27 -6.09
CA ILE A 171 6.15 12.94 -6.57
C ILE A 171 5.36 12.59 -7.84
N PHE A 172 4.09 12.99 -7.89
CA PHE A 172 3.17 12.58 -8.95
C PHE A 172 3.09 13.55 -10.12
N GLN A 173 3.35 14.84 -9.90
CA GLN A 173 3.08 15.89 -10.89
C GLN A 173 4.33 16.67 -11.27
N LYS A 174 4.78 16.50 -12.53
CA LYS A 174 5.98 17.17 -13.06
C LYS A 174 5.90 18.69 -12.94
N CYS A 175 4.73 19.28 -13.21
CA CYS A 175 4.58 20.74 -13.11
C CYS A 175 4.76 21.24 -11.67
N VAL A 176 4.40 20.43 -10.66
CA VAL A 176 4.61 20.75 -9.23
C VAL A 176 6.10 20.69 -8.89
N ALA A 177 6.83 19.69 -9.38
CA ALA A 177 8.28 19.61 -9.22
C ALA A 177 9.00 20.81 -9.86
N ASP A 178 8.59 21.22 -11.07
CA ASP A 178 9.13 22.39 -11.76
C ASP A 178 8.83 23.69 -10.98
N MET A 179 7.64 23.81 -10.36
CA MET A 179 7.31 24.92 -9.46
C MET A 179 8.20 24.96 -8.21
N ALA A 180 8.42 23.81 -7.57
CA ALA A 180 9.29 23.71 -6.40
C ALA A 180 10.73 24.15 -6.71
N VAL A 181 11.30 23.67 -7.83
CA VAL A 181 12.64 24.10 -8.28
C VAL A 181 12.68 25.60 -8.58
N ALA A 182 11.65 26.14 -9.26
CA ALA A 182 11.56 27.56 -9.55
C ALA A 182 11.46 28.41 -8.27
N PHE A 183 10.78 27.91 -7.23
CA PHE A 183 10.65 28.57 -5.94
C PHE A 183 11.97 28.58 -5.17
N PHE A 184 12.71 27.47 -5.11
CA PHE A 184 14.02 27.46 -4.46
C PHE A 184 15.04 28.37 -5.15
N ASN A 185 14.95 28.52 -6.48
CA ASN A 185 15.80 29.43 -7.24
C ASN A 185 15.41 30.91 -7.06
N ASP A 186 14.13 31.20 -6.89
CA ASP A 186 13.59 32.54 -6.66
C ASP A 186 12.36 32.48 -5.74
N PRO A 187 12.56 32.56 -4.40
CA PRO A 187 11.46 32.45 -3.45
C PRO A 187 10.45 33.61 -3.54
N ALA A 188 10.83 34.74 -4.16
CA ALA A 188 9.93 35.87 -4.38
C ALA A 188 9.03 35.69 -5.62
N ARG A 189 9.26 34.64 -6.41
CA ARG A 189 8.50 34.34 -7.62
C ARG A 189 7.01 34.15 -7.30
N ARG A 190 6.18 34.82 -8.09
CA ARG A 190 4.72 34.57 -8.10
C ARG A 190 4.38 33.50 -9.14
N PHE A 191 3.60 32.52 -8.72
CA PHE A 191 3.11 31.44 -9.56
C PHE A 191 1.65 31.71 -9.98
N ASP A 192 1.29 31.23 -11.16
CA ASP A 192 -0.09 31.21 -11.64
C ASP A 192 -0.69 29.81 -11.51
N ASP A 193 -1.95 29.65 -11.90
CA ASP A 193 -2.74 28.42 -11.75
C ASP A 193 -2.51 27.38 -12.87
N ARG A 194 -1.56 27.60 -13.79
CA ARG A 194 -1.37 26.71 -14.95
C ARG A 194 -1.14 25.25 -14.58
N CYS A 195 -0.39 24.96 -13.51
CA CYS A 195 -0.18 23.59 -13.06
C CYS A 195 -1.48 22.99 -12.47
N THR A 196 -2.17 23.76 -11.62
CA THR A 196 -3.50 23.39 -11.10
C THR A 196 -4.49 23.09 -12.22
N GLU A 197 -4.56 23.93 -13.26
CA GLU A 197 -5.43 23.72 -14.42
C GLU A 197 -5.01 22.53 -15.29
N ALA A 198 -3.71 22.31 -15.47
CA ALA A 198 -3.19 21.19 -16.24
C ALA A 198 -3.50 19.83 -15.60
N THR A 199 -3.58 19.77 -14.27
CA THR A 199 -3.88 18.55 -13.51
C THR A 199 -5.37 18.27 -13.35
N LYS A 200 -6.25 19.18 -13.77
CA LYS A 200 -7.70 18.92 -13.72
C LYS A 200 -8.05 17.73 -14.61
N LEU A 201 -8.79 16.80 -14.05
CA LEU A 201 -9.43 15.73 -14.81
C LEU A 201 -10.48 16.35 -15.73
N LYS A 202 -10.21 16.30 -17.03
CA LYS A 202 -11.06 16.95 -18.04
C LYS A 202 -12.27 16.10 -18.41
N ASN A 203 -12.18 14.79 -18.23
CA ASN A 203 -13.16 13.82 -18.70
C ASN A 203 -13.42 12.76 -17.62
N TYR A 204 -14.27 13.06 -16.64
CA TYR A 204 -14.89 11.96 -15.89
C TYR A 204 -15.87 11.26 -16.82
N HIS A 205 -15.67 9.97 -17.06
CA HIS A 205 -16.73 9.14 -17.60
C HIS A 205 -17.75 8.92 -16.49
N ILE A 206 -18.76 9.79 -16.43
CA ILE A 206 -19.96 9.50 -15.67
C ILE A 206 -20.72 8.47 -16.50
N ALA A 207 -20.74 7.25 -15.99
CA ALA A 207 -21.41 6.16 -16.67
C ALA A 207 -22.88 6.52 -16.92
N SER A 208 -23.42 6.16 -18.08
CA SER A 208 -24.75 6.61 -18.52
C SER A 208 -25.89 6.11 -17.61
N TRP A 209 -25.64 5.12 -16.76
CA TRP A 209 -26.58 4.63 -15.76
C TRP A 209 -26.57 5.42 -14.44
N VAL A 210 -25.55 6.26 -14.21
CA VAL A 210 -25.54 7.24 -13.12
C VAL A 210 -26.44 8.39 -13.56
N GLY A 211 -27.73 8.26 -13.25
CA GLY A 211 -28.75 9.24 -13.61
C GLY A 211 -28.41 10.61 -13.05
N VAL A 212 -28.37 11.62 -13.92
CA VAL A 212 -28.46 13.02 -13.50
C VAL A 212 -29.92 13.27 -13.13
N GLU A 213 -30.34 12.86 -11.93
CA GLU A 213 -31.53 13.45 -11.32
C GLU A 213 -31.13 14.78 -10.67
N ALA A 214 -30.93 15.77 -11.53
CA ALA A 214 -31.21 17.13 -11.12
C ALA A 214 -32.73 17.31 -11.14
N GLU A 215 -33.36 17.21 -9.96
CA GLU A 215 -34.38 18.12 -9.40
C GLU A 215 -35.49 17.41 -8.59
N ALA A 216 -35.66 17.92 -7.36
CA ALA A 216 -36.90 18.09 -6.58
C ALA A 216 -37.90 16.92 -6.43
N ASP A 217 -38.05 16.48 -5.17
CA ASP A 217 -39.31 16.25 -4.45
C ASP A 217 -40.59 16.02 -5.30
N ASP A 218 -41.08 14.77 -5.35
CA ASP A 218 -42.44 14.37 -4.89
C ASP A 218 -42.56 12.84 -4.95
N GLY A 219 -43.29 12.29 -4.00
CA GLY A 219 -43.38 10.86 -3.70
C GLY A 219 -44.04 9.99 -4.77
N GLY A 220 -43.75 8.70 -4.67
CA GLY A 220 -44.44 7.67 -5.44
C GLY A 220 -43.89 6.28 -5.14
N GLU A 221 -44.62 5.54 -4.31
CA GLU A 221 -44.43 4.10 -4.09
C GLU A 221 -44.58 3.28 -5.37
N ASN A 222 -43.73 2.27 -5.54
CA ASN A 222 -43.97 0.92 -6.09
C ASN A 222 -42.63 0.32 -6.53
N ALA A 223 -42.39 -0.98 -6.62
CA ALA A 223 -43.01 -2.19 -6.10
C ALA A 223 -42.10 -3.33 -6.59
N GLY A 224 -41.84 -4.33 -5.73
CA GLY A 224 -41.43 -5.70 -6.06
C GLY A 224 -40.45 -5.92 -7.22
N THR A 225 -39.21 -6.28 -6.87
CA THR A 225 -38.33 -7.06 -7.75
C THR A 225 -38.02 -8.39 -7.08
N ASP A 226 -38.17 -9.44 -7.88
CA ASP A 226 -37.91 -10.83 -7.54
C ASP A 226 -36.48 -11.05 -7.01
N ASP A 227 -36.39 -12.05 -6.14
CA ASP A 227 -35.24 -12.53 -5.38
C ASP A 227 -34.04 -12.89 -6.29
N VAL A 228 -33.14 -11.92 -6.50
CA VAL A 228 -31.78 -12.15 -6.99
C VAL A 228 -30.86 -11.86 -5.80
N THR A 229 -30.16 -12.88 -5.32
CA THR A 229 -29.19 -12.70 -4.23
C THR A 229 -28.05 -11.78 -4.70
N GLU A 230 -27.64 -10.82 -3.87
CA GLU A 230 -26.61 -9.80 -4.18
C GLU A 230 -25.30 -10.40 -4.74
N GLU A 231 -24.97 -11.63 -4.36
CA GLU A 231 -23.80 -12.38 -4.82
C GLU A 231 -23.79 -12.68 -6.34
N GLN A 232 -24.97 -12.81 -6.98
CA GLN A 232 -25.06 -13.00 -8.43
C GLN A 232 -25.07 -11.70 -9.23
N ALA A 233 -25.36 -10.57 -8.58
CA ALA A 233 -25.44 -9.26 -9.24
C ALA A 233 -24.06 -8.62 -9.49
N ASN A 234 -23.01 -9.09 -8.80
CA ASN A 234 -21.68 -8.45 -8.81
C ASN A 234 -20.55 -9.31 -9.43
N SER A 235 -20.83 -10.49 -9.99
CA SER A 235 -19.80 -11.29 -10.65
C SER A 235 -19.55 -10.83 -12.10
N ILE A 236 -18.29 -10.58 -12.43
CA ILE A 236 -17.84 -10.23 -13.80
C ILE A 236 -16.66 -11.12 -14.17
N THR A 237 -16.85 -12.02 -15.14
CA THR A 237 -15.80 -12.93 -15.59
C THR A 237 -14.72 -12.21 -16.39
N PRO A 238 -13.49 -12.75 -16.45
CA PRO A 238 -12.41 -12.16 -17.24
C PRO A 238 -12.79 -11.98 -18.72
N GLU A 239 -13.54 -12.92 -19.29
CA GLU A 239 -14.02 -12.85 -20.68
C GLU A 239 -15.00 -11.70 -20.88
N GLN A 240 -15.84 -11.39 -19.89
CA GLN A 240 -16.72 -10.22 -19.92
C GLN A 240 -15.94 -8.90 -19.86
N LEU A 241 -14.72 -8.93 -19.28
CA LEU A 241 -13.75 -7.83 -19.33
C LEU A 241 -12.93 -7.80 -20.62
N GLY A 242 -13.19 -8.71 -21.58
CA GLY A 242 -12.43 -8.81 -22.83
C GLY A 242 -11.06 -9.48 -22.67
N LEU A 243 -10.78 -10.10 -21.51
CA LEU A 243 -9.57 -10.86 -21.26
C LEU A 243 -9.69 -12.25 -21.88
N THR A 244 -8.54 -12.86 -22.19
CA THR A 244 -8.47 -14.27 -22.62
C THR A 244 -7.74 -15.07 -21.56
N PRO A 245 -8.47 -15.75 -20.66
CA PRO A 245 -7.85 -16.55 -19.60
C PRO A 245 -7.02 -17.70 -20.14
N GLN A 246 -5.83 -17.85 -19.57
CA GLN A 246 -4.92 -18.94 -19.87
C GLN A 246 -4.92 -19.92 -18.70
N ALA A 247 -5.31 -21.18 -18.95
CA ALA A 247 -5.28 -22.20 -17.92
C ALA A 247 -3.83 -22.49 -17.50
N VAL A 248 -3.55 -22.41 -16.21
CA VAL A 248 -2.26 -22.79 -15.63
C VAL A 248 -2.18 -24.31 -15.60
N THR A 249 -1.05 -24.85 -16.06
CA THR A 249 -0.76 -26.29 -16.02
C THR A 249 0.36 -26.51 -15.00
N PHE A 250 0.03 -27.23 -13.92
CA PHE A 250 0.99 -27.61 -12.90
C PHE A 250 1.71 -28.90 -13.27
N ASP A 251 2.97 -29.01 -12.84
CA ASP A 251 3.73 -30.25 -12.90
C ASP A 251 3.31 -31.23 -11.79
N GLU A 252 4.00 -32.37 -11.73
CA GLU A 252 3.73 -33.43 -10.73
C GLU A 252 4.01 -33.00 -9.28
N THR A 253 4.69 -31.88 -9.07
CA THR A 253 5.01 -31.31 -7.75
C THR A 253 4.03 -30.21 -7.33
N GLY A 254 3.01 -29.91 -8.15
CA GLY A 254 2.09 -28.81 -7.89
C GLY A 254 2.66 -27.44 -8.23
N SER A 255 3.75 -27.37 -9.02
CA SER A 255 4.42 -26.14 -9.41
C SER A 255 4.14 -25.78 -10.89
N ALA A 256 4.01 -24.49 -11.18
CA ALA A 256 3.91 -23.96 -12.53
C ALA A 256 4.79 -22.72 -12.66
N ILE A 257 5.59 -22.66 -13.73
CA ILE A 257 6.44 -21.51 -14.05
C ILE A 257 6.01 -20.95 -15.40
N ILE A 258 5.65 -19.67 -15.42
CA ILE A 258 5.15 -18.96 -16.59
C ILE A 258 6.09 -17.81 -16.89
N HIS A 259 6.68 -17.83 -18.08
CA HIS A 259 7.41 -16.69 -18.61
C HIS A 259 6.51 -15.91 -19.57
N GLY A 260 6.50 -14.58 -19.44
CA GLY A 260 5.65 -13.74 -20.27
C GLY A 260 6.22 -12.35 -20.46
N ARG A 261 5.50 -11.58 -21.28
CA ARG A 261 5.73 -10.15 -21.47
C ARG A 261 4.39 -9.44 -21.45
N VAL A 262 4.28 -8.42 -20.60
CA VAL A 262 3.13 -7.50 -20.58
C VAL A 262 3.52 -6.18 -21.24
N VAL A 263 2.64 -5.60 -22.06
CA VAL A 263 2.89 -4.40 -22.84
C VAL A 263 1.77 -3.39 -22.66
N GLY A 264 2.11 -2.14 -22.35
CA GLY A 264 1.16 -1.04 -22.22
C GLY A 264 -0.03 -1.38 -21.32
N ALA A 265 -1.24 -1.23 -21.87
CA ALA A 265 -2.50 -1.43 -21.17
C ALA A 265 -2.97 -2.90 -21.14
N ASP A 266 -2.16 -3.84 -21.63
CA ASP A 266 -2.51 -5.26 -21.62
C ASP A 266 -2.67 -5.78 -20.19
N VAL A 267 -3.65 -6.67 -20.02
CA VAL A 267 -3.84 -7.46 -18.80
C VAL A 267 -3.81 -8.93 -19.20
N LEU A 268 -2.82 -9.65 -18.69
CA LEU A 268 -2.70 -11.09 -18.91
C LEU A 268 -3.43 -11.82 -17.79
N SER A 269 -4.32 -12.75 -18.14
CA SER A 269 -5.15 -13.51 -17.20
C SER A 269 -4.71 -14.98 -17.18
N TYR A 270 -4.36 -15.50 -16.01
CA TYR A 270 -3.99 -16.89 -15.77
C TYR A 270 -4.93 -17.50 -14.75
N VAL A 271 -5.51 -18.66 -15.04
CA VAL A 271 -6.55 -19.27 -14.19
C VAL A 271 -6.18 -20.67 -13.75
N PHE A 272 -6.51 -21.01 -12.52
CA PHE A 272 -6.30 -22.33 -11.94
C PHE A 272 -7.44 -22.72 -10.99
N GLU A 273 -7.58 -24.01 -10.73
CA GLU A 273 -8.47 -24.55 -9.70
C GLU A 273 -7.68 -24.69 -8.40
N GLY A 274 -8.31 -24.36 -7.27
CA GLY A 274 -7.72 -24.53 -5.95
C GLY A 274 -8.77 -25.00 -4.93
N SER A 275 -8.29 -25.69 -3.89
CA SER A 275 -9.15 -26.20 -2.82
C SER A 275 -9.03 -25.34 -1.57
N GLU A 276 -10.14 -25.17 -0.84
CA GLU A 276 -10.14 -24.49 0.46
C GLU A 276 -9.12 -25.13 1.42
N GLY A 277 -8.31 -24.30 2.08
CA GLY A 277 -7.26 -24.72 3.00
C GLY A 277 -5.95 -25.17 2.34
N GLU A 278 -5.88 -25.23 1.01
CA GLU A 278 -4.65 -25.53 0.28
C GLU A 278 -3.67 -24.36 0.36
N LEU A 279 -2.38 -24.63 0.57
CA LEU A 279 -1.35 -23.59 0.55
C LEU A 279 -1.08 -23.15 -0.90
N LEU A 280 -1.10 -21.85 -1.13
CA LEU A 280 -0.72 -21.21 -2.38
C LEU A 280 0.49 -20.31 -2.14
N GLU A 281 1.56 -20.56 -2.90
CA GLU A 281 2.68 -19.64 -3.04
C GLU A 281 2.70 -19.05 -4.45
N ILE A 282 2.88 -17.74 -4.57
CA ILE A 282 3.12 -17.06 -5.84
C ILE A 282 4.39 -16.24 -5.70
N ALA A 283 5.35 -16.42 -6.59
CA ALA A 283 6.53 -15.56 -6.72
C ALA A 283 6.49 -14.86 -8.08
N PHE A 284 6.72 -13.55 -8.08
CA PHE A 284 6.68 -12.74 -9.28
C PHE A 284 7.97 -11.92 -9.45
N GLU A 285 8.70 -12.21 -10.52
CA GLU A 285 9.90 -11.49 -10.91
C GLU A 285 9.65 -10.77 -12.23
N ALA A 286 10.00 -9.49 -12.30
CA ALA A 286 9.83 -8.71 -13.50
C ALA A 286 11.03 -7.80 -13.78
N SER A 287 11.26 -7.56 -15.06
CA SER A 287 12.30 -6.65 -15.56
C SER A 287 12.09 -5.18 -15.16
N THR A 288 10.90 -4.82 -14.67
CA THR A 288 10.59 -3.47 -14.17
C THR A 288 9.69 -3.55 -12.93
N PRO A 289 9.83 -2.63 -11.96
CA PRO A 289 8.96 -2.59 -10.78
C PRO A 289 7.52 -2.12 -11.09
N SER A 290 7.27 -1.67 -12.33
CA SER A 290 5.92 -1.27 -12.75
C SER A 290 5.04 -2.46 -13.13
N ALA A 291 5.59 -3.66 -13.30
CA ALA A 291 4.81 -4.87 -13.52
C ALA A 291 4.29 -5.42 -12.19
N ASN A 292 3.02 -5.78 -12.17
CA ASN A 292 2.28 -6.15 -10.96
C ASN A 292 1.35 -7.31 -11.26
N PHE A 293 0.93 -8.03 -10.20
CA PHE A 293 -0.14 -9.00 -10.30
C PHE A 293 -1.21 -8.81 -9.21
N ASN A 294 -2.43 -9.23 -9.53
CA ASN A 294 -3.50 -9.45 -8.56
C ASN A 294 -3.86 -10.94 -8.53
N LEU A 295 -4.19 -11.46 -7.36
CA LEU A 295 -4.88 -12.73 -7.19
C LEU A 295 -6.35 -12.43 -6.88
N LEU A 296 -7.27 -13.04 -7.62
CA LEU A 296 -8.71 -12.90 -7.45
C LEU A 296 -9.36 -14.27 -7.44
N HIS A 297 -10.57 -14.31 -6.90
CA HIS A 297 -11.52 -15.37 -7.22
C HIS A 297 -12.02 -15.17 -8.65
N TYR A 298 -12.20 -16.26 -9.40
CA TYR A 298 -12.64 -16.16 -10.78
C TYR A 298 -14.05 -15.55 -10.86
N GLY A 299 -14.16 -14.44 -11.57
CA GLY A 299 -15.42 -13.71 -11.70
C GLY A 299 -15.71 -12.75 -10.56
N ASP A 300 -14.81 -12.62 -9.59
CA ASP A 300 -14.92 -11.67 -8.49
C ASP A 300 -14.17 -10.37 -8.85
N PRO A 301 -14.79 -9.19 -8.68
CA PRO A 301 -14.10 -7.92 -8.87
C PRO A 301 -13.09 -7.62 -7.75
N GLU A 302 -13.20 -8.27 -6.58
CA GLU A 302 -12.32 -8.03 -5.44
C GLU A 302 -11.07 -8.91 -5.50
N ALA A 303 -9.92 -8.31 -5.22
CA ALA A 303 -8.65 -9.01 -5.18
C ALA A 303 -8.40 -9.59 -3.79
N VAL A 304 -8.09 -10.89 -3.75
CA VAL A 304 -7.55 -11.59 -2.57
C VAL A 304 -6.16 -11.04 -2.23
N PHE A 305 -5.38 -10.70 -3.25
CA PHE A 305 -4.05 -10.12 -3.08
C PHE A 305 -3.68 -9.19 -4.24
N SER A 306 -2.84 -8.19 -3.97
CA SER A 306 -2.28 -7.30 -4.99
C SER A 306 -0.85 -6.89 -4.66
N THR A 307 0.05 -6.95 -5.64
CA THR A 307 1.43 -6.46 -5.50
C THR A 307 1.54 -4.94 -5.47
N TRP A 308 0.45 -4.19 -5.67
CA TRP A 308 0.47 -2.73 -5.58
C TRP A 308 0.92 -2.23 -4.19
N SER A 309 0.74 -3.03 -3.14
CA SER A 309 1.21 -2.76 -1.78
C SER A 309 2.74 -2.75 -1.62
N GLY A 310 3.50 -3.14 -2.66
CA GLY A 310 4.97 -3.17 -2.65
C GLY A 310 5.56 -4.57 -2.47
N GLU A 311 4.73 -5.58 -2.24
CA GLU A 311 5.13 -6.99 -2.20
C GLU A 311 5.21 -7.57 -3.62
N ASN A 312 6.13 -8.50 -3.88
CA ASN A 312 6.29 -9.18 -5.17
C ASN A 312 6.03 -10.70 -5.10
N ALA A 313 5.52 -11.17 -3.97
CA ALA A 313 5.19 -12.56 -3.73
C ALA A 313 3.96 -12.65 -2.81
N TYR A 314 3.25 -13.78 -2.88
CA TYR A 314 2.14 -14.12 -2.01
C TYR A 314 2.39 -15.50 -1.41
N SER A 315 2.01 -15.68 -0.14
CA SER A 315 1.96 -16.98 0.53
C SER A 315 0.76 -17.01 1.46
N GLY A 316 -0.17 -17.91 1.23
CA GLY A 316 -1.37 -18.03 2.07
C GLY A 316 -2.22 -19.24 1.73
N THR A 317 -3.19 -19.56 2.59
CA THR A 317 -4.15 -20.64 2.36
C THR A 317 -5.35 -20.13 1.57
N LEU A 318 -5.81 -20.91 0.61
CA LEU A 318 -7.03 -20.62 -0.15
C LEU A 318 -8.26 -20.61 0.76
N ASP A 319 -9.10 -19.59 0.65
CA ASP A 319 -10.25 -19.31 1.52
C ASP A 319 -11.54 -20.04 1.07
N ARG A 320 -11.60 -20.51 -0.18
CA ARG A 320 -12.71 -21.32 -0.69
C ARG A 320 -12.30 -22.22 -1.86
N ASN A 321 -13.11 -23.25 -2.11
CA ASN A 321 -12.95 -24.10 -3.30
C ASN A 321 -13.36 -23.35 -4.56
N GLY A 322 -12.61 -23.52 -5.65
CA GLY A 322 -13.03 -23.08 -6.98
C GLY A 322 -11.88 -22.52 -7.83
N ARG A 323 -12.27 -21.73 -8.84
CA ARG A 323 -11.34 -21.11 -9.76
C ARG A 323 -10.80 -19.81 -9.21
N TYR A 324 -9.50 -19.64 -9.35
CA TYR A 324 -8.77 -18.42 -9.08
C TYR A 324 -8.22 -17.84 -10.38
N GLU A 325 -7.95 -16.54 -10.34
CA GLU A 325 -7.37 -15.79 -11.45
C GLU A 325 -6.19 -14.95 -10.96
N ILE A 326 -5.07 -15.05 -11.67
CA ILE A 326 -3.95 -14.14 -11.55
C ILE A 326 -3.96 -13.19 -12.74
N ARG A 327 -4.04 -11.89 -12.47
CA ARG A 327 -3.98 -10.84 -13.50
C ARG A 327 -2.63 -10.14 -13.45
N VAL A 328 -1.84 -10.19 -14.52
CA VAL A 328 -0.55 -9.48 -14.64
C VAL A 328 -0.73 -8.22 -15.50
N TYR A 329 -0.27 -7.07 -15.03
CA TYR A 329 -0.47 -5.77 -15.66
C TYR A 329 0.65 -4.77 -15.33
N LEU A 330 0.70 -3.64 -16.04
CA LEU A 330 1.59 -2.51 -15.73
C LEU A 330 0.87 -1.42 -14.92
N LEU A 331 1.56 -0.76 -13.98
CA LEU A 331 1.05 0.36 -13.19
C LEU A 331 1.46 1.73 -13.74
N GLY A 332 0.62 2.73 -13.44
CA GLY A 332 0.91 4.14 -13.69
C GLY A 332 1.22 4.44 -15.17
N GLN A 333 2.19 5.32 -15.40
CA GLN A 333 2.62 5.77 -16.73
C GLN A 333 3.13 4.63 -17.64
N ALA A 334 3.53 3.48 -17.07
CA ALA A 334 3.97 2.34 -17.85
C ALA A 334 2.85 1.72 -18.70
N LYS A 335 1.57 1.97 -18.36
CA LYS A 335 0.42 1.55 -19.18
C LYS A 335 0.39 2.18 -20.58
N GLU A 336 1.00 3.35 -20.75
CA GLU A 336 0.91 4.09 -22.02
C GLU A 336 1.96 3.63 -23.05
N THR A 337 3.16 3.26 -22.59
CA THR A 337 4.30 2.98 -23.50
C THR A 337 5.27 1.90 -22.99
N GLY A 338 5.05 1.37 -21.79
CA GLY A 338 5.96 0.45 -21.13
C GLY A 338 5.79 -1.00 -21.59
N SER A 339 6.76 -1.82 -21.22
CA SER A 339 6.68 -3.28 -21.32
C SER A 339 7.54 -3.90 -20.23
N ALA A 340 7.16 -5.08 -19.76
CA ALA A 340 7.98 -5.86 -18.84
C ALA A 340 7.95 -7.33 -19.22
N ASP A 341 9.14 -7.91 -19.39
CA ASP A 341 9.33 -9.36 -19.28
C ASP A 341 9.20 -9.78 -17.82
N PHE A 342 8.57 -10.93 -17.57
CA PHE A 342 8.35 -11.46 -16.22
C PHE A 342 8.44 -12.99 -16.16
N GLU A 343 8.66 -13.48 -14.95
CA GLU A 343 8.49 -14.86 -14.52
C GLU A 343 7.47 -14.90 -13.37
N LEU A 344 6.44 -15.74 -13.52
CA LEU A 344 5.42 -16.00 -12.53
C LEU A 344 5.50 -17.47 -12.13
N THR A 345 5.89 -17.72 -10.89
CA THR A 345 5.93 -19.06 -10.30
C THR A 345 4.74 -19.23 -9.37
N ILE A 346 3.97 -20.30 -9.54
CA ILE A 346 2.79 -20.64 -8.76
C ILE A 346 3.00 -22.04 -8.18
N LYS A 347 2.83 -22.21 -6.87
CA LYS A 347 2.84 -23.53 -6.22
C LYS A 347 1.57 -23.74 -5.42
N LEU A 348 0.98 -24.92 -5.59
CA LEU A 348 -0.19 -25.38 -4.84
C LEU A 348 0.19 -26.61 -4.01
N GLY A 349 -0.23 -26.62 -2.74
CA GLY A 349 -0.06 -27.75 -1.84
C GLY A 349 1.38 -28.02 -1.41
N ALA A 350 2.26 -27.01 -1.43
CA ALA A 350 3.61 -27.12 -0.90
C ALA A 350 3.59 -27.24 0.64
N ASP A 351 4.39 -28.16 1.18
CA ASP A 351 4.61 -28.40 2.62
C ASP A 351 5.67 -27.45 3.23
#